data_AF-A0A418ZZD5-F1
#
_entry.id   AF-A0A418ZZD5-F1
#
_cell.length_a   1.000
_cell.length_b   1.000
_cell.length_c   1.000
_cell.angle_alpha   90.00
_cell.angle_beta   90.00
_cell.angle_gamma   90.00
#
_symmetry.space_group_name_H-M   'P 1'
#
loop_
_entity.id
_entity.type
_entity.pdbx_description
1 polymer ?
#
loop_
_entity_poly.entity_id
_entity_poly.type
_entity_poly.pdbx_seq_one_letter_code
_entity_poly.pdbx_strand_id
1 'polypeptide(L)' 'MRKLKLLVALILIGLIGLAGYAFFGDMTPDRQEVRRPLDLNAAAPEPVTAPAGDDVPDAD' A
#
# COMPACT_ATOMS: atom_id res chain seq x y z
N MET A 1 -28.09 -12.83 31.56
CA MET A 1 -28.24 -11.42 31.11
C MET A 1 -27.08 -10.51 31.51
N ARG A 2 -26.62 -10.47 32.78
CA ARG A 2 -25.60 -9.51 33.24
C ARG A 2 -24.21 -9.69 32.61
N LYS A 3 -23.76 -10.94 32.42
CA LYS A 3 -22.48 -11.26 31.74
C LYS A 3 -22.50 -10.94 30.24
N LEU A 4 -23.63 -11.22 29.57
CA LEU A 4 -23.80 -10.90 28.15
C LEU A 4 -23.84 -9.39 27.92
N LYS A 5 -24.57 -8.64 28.76
CA LYS A 5 -24.56 -7.17 28.72
C LYS A 5 -23.16 -6.60 28.95
N LEU A 6 -22.38 -7.18 29.88
CA LEU A 6 -21.00 -6.79 30.12
C LEU A 6 -20.13 -7.03 28.88
N LEU A 7 -20.24 -8.20 28.26
CA LEU A 7 -19.50 -8.54 27.04
C LEU A 7 -19.81 -7.57 25.90
N VAL A 8 -21.10 -7.28 25.67
CA VAL A 8 -21.54 -6.32 24.65
C VAL A 8 -20.99 -4.92 24.94
N ALA A 9 -21.05 -4.46 26.20
CA ALA A 9 -20.47 -3.16 26.57
C ALA A 9 -18.96 -3.11 26.31
N LEU A 10 -18.24 -4.19 26.61
CA LEU A 10 -16.79 -4.27 26.40
C LEU A 10 -16.42 -4.23 24.91
N ILE A 11 -17.21 -4.91 24.07
CA ILE A 11 -17.09 -4.83 22.60
C ILE A 11 -17.37 -3.41 22.11
N LEU A 12 -18.45 -2.76 22.58
CA LEU A 12 -18.75 -1.38 22.20
C LEU A 12 -17.62 -0.42 22.57
N ILE A 13 -17.06 -0.54 23.78
CA ILE A 13 -15.92 0.28 24.21
C ILE A 13 -14.72 0.06 23.29
N GLY A 14 -14.41 -1.20 22.95
CA GLY A 14 -13.34 -1.52 22.01
C GLY A 14 -13.57 -0.91 20.61
N LEU A 15 -14.78 -1.02 20.08
CA LEU A 15 -15.14 -0.45 18.78
C LEU A 15 -15.07 1.09 18.78
N ILE A 16 -15.54 1.75 19.85
CA ILE A 16 -15.45 3.20 19.99
C ILE A 16 -13.99 3.65 20.07
N GLY A 17 -13.16 2.95 20.85
CA GLY A 17 -11.73 3.22 20.93
C GLY A 17 -11.03 3.05 19.58
N LEU A 18 -11.36 1.99 18.85
CA LEU A 18 -10.81 1.73 17.52
C LEU A 18 -11.26 2.79 16.50
N ALA A 19 -12.54 3.14 16.49
CA ALA A 19 -13.08 4.19 15.62
C ALA A 19 -12.45 5.55 15.95
N GLY A 20 -12.29 5.88 17.24
CA GLY A 20 -11.59 7.07 17.69
C GLY A 20 -10.13 7.08 17.22
N TYR A 21 -9.41 5.97 17.37
CA TYR A 21 -8.04 5.85 16.89
C TYR A 21 -7.95 6.00 15.36
N ALA A 22 -8.86 5.41 14.60
CA ALA A 22 -8.85 5.53 13.15
C ALA A 22 -9.22 6.94 12.67
N PHE A 23 -10.11 7.64 13.37
CA PHE A 23 -10.57 8.96 12.98
C PHE A 23 -9.63 10.08 13.44
N PHE A 24 -9.14 10.01 14.68
CA PHE A 24 -8.22 11.01 15.26
C PHE A 24 -6.74 10.64 15.07
N GLY A 25 -6.44 9.38 14.78
CA GLY A 25 -5.09 8.99 14.37
C GLY A 25 -4.78 9.68 13.06
N ASP A 26 -3.69 10.44 13.05
CA ASP A 26 -3.27 11.20 11.88
C ASP A 26 -2.96 10.23 10.73
N MET A 27 -3.94 10.03 9.86
CA MET A 27 -3.80 9.29 8.62
C MET A 27 -3.23 10.17 7.50
N THR A 28 -2.82 11.41 7.80
CA THR A 28 -2.22 12.30 6.81
C THR A 28 -0.96 11.63 6.29
N PRO A 29 -0.90 11.27 5.00
CA PRO A 29 0.32 10.76 4.42
C PRO A 29 1.35 11.89 4.50
N ASP A 30 2.50 11.61 5.13
CA ASP A 30 3.60 12.57 5.21
C ASP A 30 4.17 12.76 3.79
N ARG A 31 3.59 13.72 3.07
CA ARG A 31 3.88 13.97 1.66
C ARG A 31 5.10 14.85 1.57
N GLN A 32 6.23 14.22 1.33
CA GLN A 32 7.46 14.92 0.98
C GLN A 32 7.56 15.06 -0.54
N GLU A 33 7.70 16.29 -1.03
CA GLU A 33 8.05 16.52 -2.42
C GLU A 33 9.50 16.05 -2.67
N VAL A 34 9.66 14.94 -3.39
CA VAL A 34 10.97 14.49 -3.86
C VAL A 34 11.30 15.22 -5.15
N ARG A 35 12.18 16.23 -5.08
CA ARG A 35 12.75 16.89 -6.26
C ARG A 35 14.14 16.35 -6.53
N ARG A 36 14.26 15.45 -7.50
CA ARG A 36 15.57 15.06 -8.05
C ARG A 36 15.80 15.77 -9.39
N PRO A 37 16.93 16.47 -9.56
CA PRO A 37 17.29 17.00 -10.87
C PRO A 37 17.46 15.82 -11.85
N LEU A 38 16.81 15.95 -13.01
CA LEU A 38 16.99 15.00 -14.11
C LEU A 38 18.31 15.34 -14.80
N ASP A 39 19.25 14.40 -14.79
CA ASP A 39 20.46 14.52 -15.57
C ASP A 39 20.15 14.21 -17.04
N LEU A 40 20.09 15.24 -17.87
CA LEU A 40 19.81 15.14 -19.30
C LEU A 40 21.02 14.66 -20.12
N ASN A 41 22.21 14.61 -19.50
CA ASN A 41 23.42 14.05 -20.09
C ASN A 41 23.69 12.63 -19.62
N ALA A 42 22.86 12.07 -18.74
CA ALA A 42 22.89 10.65 -18.46
C ALA A 42 22.65 9.91 -19.77
N ALA A 43 23.58 9.04 -20.16
CA ALA A 43 23.40 8.16 -21.30
C ALA A 43 22.04 7.46 -21.16
N ALA A 44 21.22 7.50 -22.20
CA ALA A 44 19.88 6.93 -22.17
C ALA A 44 19.98 5.49 -21.65
N PRO A 45 19.15 5.08 -20.66
CA PRO A 45 19.06 3.68 -20.32
C PRO A 45 18.74 2.93 -21.60
N GLU A 46 19.59 1.97 -21.95
CA GLU A 46 19.37 1.09 -23.08
C GLU A 46 17.92 0.60 -23.03
N PRO A 47 17.17 0.65 -24.15
CA PRO A 47 15.82 0.09 -24.17
C PRO A 47 15.92 -1.33 -23.62
N VAL A 48 15.26 -1.58 -22.49
CA VAL A 48 15.15 -2.94 -21.95
C VAL A 48 14.28 -3.68 -22.95
N THR A 49 14.92 -4.35 -23.90
CA THR A 49 14.28 -5.27 -24.82
C THR A 49 13.65 -6.34 -23.95
N ALA A 50 12.31 -6.36 -23.88
CA ALA A 50 11.60 -7.49 -23.32
C ALA A 50 12.13 -8.74 -24.04
N PRO A 51 12.47 -9.83 -23.32
CA PRO A 51 12.93 -11.04 -23.97
C PRO A 51 11.87 -11.45 -24.99
N ALA A 52 12.24 -11.41 -26.27
CA ALA A 52 11.43 -11.99 -27.32
C ALA A 52 11.27 -13.47 -26.94
N GLY A 53 10.02 -13.88 -26.74
CA GLY A 53 9.68 -15.27 -26.48
C GLY A 53 9.88 -16.07 -27.75
N ASP A 54 11.13 -16.33 -28.10
CA ASP A 54 11.53 -17.30 -29.10
C ASP A 54 11.87 -18.59 -28.36
N ASP A 55 10.86 -19.44 -28.16
CA ASP A 55 10.97 -20.90 -27.98
C ASP A 55 9.56 -21.50 -27.96
N VAL A 56 8.82 -21.37 -29.08
CA VAL A 56 7.81 -22.38 -29.43
C VAL A 56 8.47 -23.27 -30.47
N PRO A 57 8.92 -24.49 -30.12
CA PRO A 57 9.46 -25.39 -31.12
C PRO A 57 8.33 -25.75 -32.09
N ASP A 58 8.51 -25.41 -33.37
CA ASP A 58 7.70 -25.96 -34.45
C ASP A 58 7.80 -27.49 -34.37
N ALA A 59 6.67 -28.13 -34.10
CA ALA A 59 6.53 -29.57 -34.08
C ALA A 59 6.12 -30.03 -35.48
N ASP A 60 7.10 -30.47 -36.27
CA ASP A 60 6.90 -31.30 -37.47
C ASP A 60 6.70 -32.78 -37.08
#